data_AF-A0A6N2MW02-F1
#
_entry.id   AF-A0A6N2MW02-F1
#
_cell.length_a   1.000
_cell.length_b   1.000
_cell.length_c   1.000
_cell.angle_alpha   90.00
_cell.angle_beta   90.00
_cell.angle_gamma   90.00
#
_symmetry.space_group_name_H-M   'P 1'
#
loop_
_entity.id
_entity.type
_entity.pdbx_description
1 polymer ?
#
loop_
_entity_poly.entity_id
_entity_poly.type
_entity_poly.pdbx_seq_one_letter_code
_entity_poly.pdbx_strand_id
1 'polypeptide(L)' 'MWNFLKCKKKDPNPEKCLDKGQQVTRCVLGLLKDLHQKCTSEMDAYVGCMYYSTNEFDLCRKEQQRI' A
#
# COMPACT_ATOMS: atom_id res chain seq x y z
N MET A 1 -7.60 8.69 -3.39
CA MET A 1 -7.99 7.92 -2.18
C MET A 1 -9.27 8.46 -1.54
N TRP A 2 -9.29 9.71 -1.08
CA TRP A 2 -10.46 10.32 -0.39
C TRP A 2 -11.79 10.21 -1.16
N ASN A 3 -11.78 10.47 -2.47
CA ASN A 3 -12.98 10.37 -3.31
C ASN A 3 -13.55 8.94 -3.35
N PHE A 4 -12.69 7.92 -3.29
CA PHE A 4 -13.12 6.52 -3.24
C PHE A 4 -13.81 6.20 -1.90
N LEU A 5 -13.23 6.63 -0.77
CA LEU A 5 -13.84 6.44 0.55
C LEU A 5 -15.18 7.17 0.69
N LYS A 6 -15.28 8.41 0.20
CA LYS A 6 -16.56 9.15 0.16
C LYS A 6 -17.61 8.43 -0.69
N CYS A 7 -17.21 7.89 -1.84
CA CYS A 7 -18.11 7.13 -2.71
C CYS A 7 -18.65 5.89 -1.97
N LYS A 8 -17.77 5.10 -1.36
CA LYS A 8 -18.15 3.91 -0.57
C LYS A 8 -19.02 4.22 0.64
N LYS A 9 -18.78 5.36 1.31
CA LYS A 9 -19.61 5.80 2.44
C LYS A 9 -21.04 6.18 2.00
N LYS A 10 -21.19 6.72 0.78
CA LYS A 10 -22.50 7.11 0.22
C LYS A 10 -23.29 5.90 -0.28
N ASP A 11 -22.61 4.95 -0.92
CA ASP A 11 -23.24 3.75 -1.50
C ASP A 11 -22.26 2.56 -1.42
N PRO A 12 -22.65 1.43 -0.78
CA PRO A 12 -21.78 0.27 -0.66
C PRO A 12 -21.58 -0.49 -1.98
N ASN A 13 -22.44 -0.29 -2.99
CA ASN A 13 -22.37 -1.00 -4.27
C ASN A 13 -20.98 -0.79 -4.94
N PRO A 14 -20.21 -1.87 -5.19
CA PRO A 14 -18.87 -1.77 -5.75
C PRO A 14 -18.81 -1.13 -7.15
N GLU A 15 -19.82 -1.34 -7.99
CA GLU A 15 -19.82 -0.82 -9.37
C GLU A 15 -19.87 0.71 -9.41
N LYS A 16 -20.55 1.35 -8.45
CA LYS A 16 -20.73 2.80 -8.38
C LYS A 16 -19.43 3.57 -8.10
N CYS A 17 -18.42 2.88 -7.56
CA CYS A 17 -17.15 3.46 -7.15
C CYS A 17 -15.95 2.88 -7.91
N LEU A 18 -16.19 2.05 -8.94
CA LEU A 18 -15.16 1.30 -9.64
C LEU A 18 -14.10 2.20 -10.28
N ASP A 19 -14.51 3.30 -10.93
CA ASP A 19 -13.61 4.26 -11.57
C ASP A 19 -12.69 4.95 -10.55
N LYS A 20 -13.23 5.36 -9.39
CA LYS A 20 -12.42 5.92 -8.29
C LYS A 20 -11.49 4.86 -7.70
N GLY A 21 -11.94 3.60 -7.64
CA GLY A 21 -11.13 2.46 -7.22
C GLY A 21 -9.93 2.25 -8.14
N GLN A 22 -10.16 2.19 -9.45
CA GLN A 22 -9.10 2.07 -10.47
C GLN A 22 -8.07 3.20 -10.38
N GLN A 23 -8.51 4.44 -10.15
CA GLN A 23 -7.60 5.58 -9.94
C GLN A 23 -6.73 5.42 -8.69
N VAL A 24 -7.30 4.93 -7.59
CA VAL A 24 -6.55 4.64 -6.36
C VAL A 24 -5.54 3.53 -6.60
N THR A 25 -5.96 2.41 -7.21
CA THR A 25 -5.06 1.28 -7.50
C THR A 25 -3.91 1.71 -8.40
N ARG A 26 -4.16 2.48 -9.46
CA ARG A 26 -3.11 3.01 -10.34
C ARG A 26 -2.09 3.84 -9.57
N CYS A 27 -2.55 4.74 -8.70
CA CYS A 27 -1.68 5.59 -7.90
C CYS A 27 -0.84 4.77 -6.91
N VAL A 28 -1.44 3.83 -6.19
CA VAL A 28 -0.74 2.97 -5.22
C VAL A 28 0.29 2.08 -5.91
N LEU A 29 -0.04 1.46 -7.05
CA LEU A 29 0.92 0.66 -7.80
C LEU A 29 2.08 1.50 -8.34
N GLY A 30 1.82 2.74 -8.76
CA GLY A 30 2.87 3.69 -9.13
C GLY A 30 3.82 3.98 -7.97
N LEU A 31 3.27 4.32 -6.80
CA LEU A 31 4.06 4.56 -5.59
C LEU A 31 4.90 3.35 -5.18
N LEU A 32 4.31 2.15 -5.18
CA LEU A 32 5.02 0.92 -4.82
C LEU A 32 6.17 0.64 -5.80
N LYS A 33 5.95 0.86 -7.10
CA LYS A 33 6.99 0.73 -8.11
C LYS A 33 8.13 1.73 -7.88
N ASP A 34 7.81 2.99 -7.63
CA ASP A 34 8.80 4.05 -7.40
C ASP A 34 9.63 3.78 -6.13
N LEU A 35 8.99 3.29 -5.06
CA LEU A 35 9.67 2.93 -3.81
C LEU A 35 10.62 1.75 -4.03
N HIS A 36 10.15 0.71 -4.72
CA HIS A 36 10.95 -0.49 -5.01
C HIS A 36 12.16 -0.17 -5.90
N GLN A 37 12.01 0.75 -6.86
CA GLN A 37 13.11 1.16 -7.73
C GLN A 37 14.19 1.98 -7.04
N LYS A 38 13.84 2.78 -6.03
CA LYS A 38 14.79 3.65 -5.31
C LYS A 38 15.44 2.97 -4.11
N CYS A 39 14.71 2.10 -3.43
CA CYS A 39 15.11 1.48 -2.18
C CYS A 39 14.97 -0.05 -2.25
N THR A 40 15.46 -0.67 -3.34
CA THR A 40 15.19 -2.09 -3.65
C THR A 40 15.56 -3.03 -2.50
N SER A 41 16.81 -2.97 -2.03
CA SER A 41 17.32 -3.84 -0.97
C SER A 41 16.62 -3.63 0.37
N GLU A 42 16.37 -2.38 0.73
CA GLU A 42 15.73 -1.97 1.98
C GLU A 42 14.24 -2.36 1.96
N MET A 43 13.56 -2.16 0.84
CA MET A 43 12.17 -2.56 0.63
C MET A 43 12.00 -4.07 0.69
N ASP A 44 12.86 -4.82 0.01
CA ASP A 44 12.82 -6.29 0.01
C ASP A 44 13.05 -6.85 1.43
N ALA A 45 14.00 -6.29 2.19
CA ALA A 45 14.25 -6.69 3.57
C ALA A 45 13.06 -6.40 4.49
N TYR A 46 12.48 -5.19 4.40
CA TYR A 46 11.33 -4.80 5.22
C TYR A 46 10.10 -5.65 4.91
N VAL A 47 9.76 -5.82 3.63
CA VAL A 47 8.61 -6.64 3.22
C VAL A 47 8.84 -8.11 3.58
N GLY A 48 10.08 -8.60 3.50
CA GLY A 48 10.47 -9.93 3.96
C GLY A 48 10.21 -10.13 5.46
N CYS A 49 10.61 -9.16 6.29
CA CYS A 49 10.29 -9.18 7.73
C CYS A 49 8.79 -9.13 7.97
N MET A 50 8.07 -8.22 7.31
CA MET A 50 6.61 -8.09 7.45
C MET A 50 5.88 -9.37 7.07
N TYR A 51 6.32 -10.08 6.03
CA TYR A 51 5.77 -11.38 5.65
C TYR A 51 5.99 -12.45 6.73
N TYR A 52 7.23 -12.56 7.25
CA TYR A 52 7.57 -13.52 8.31
C TYR A 52 6.83 -13.24 9.62
N SER A 53 6.67 -11.97 9.97
CA SER A 53 6.06 -11.50 11.21
C SER A 53 4.56 -11.20 11.06
N THR A 54 3.89 -11.69 10.02
CA THR A 54 2.44 -11.50 9.81
C THR A 54 1.96 -10.05 9.88
N ASN A 55 2.81 -9.13 9.41
CA ASN A 55 2.64 -7.67 9.45
C ASN A 55 2.72 -7.02 10.85
N GLU A 56 3.37 -7.67 11.82
CA GLU A 56 3.62 -7.07 13.14
C GLU A 56 4.80 -6.09 13.11
N PHE A 57 4.46 -4.80 13.13
CA PHE A 57 5.43 -3.72 12.94
C PHE A 57 6.54 -3.67 14.00
N ASP A 58 6.23 -4.01 15.25
CA ASP A 58 7.19 -3.91 16.35
C ASP A 58 8.35 -4.91 16.20
N LEU A 59 8.13 -5.99 15.45
CA LEU A 59 9.17 -6.98 15.14
C LEU A 59 10.09 -6.52 13.99
N CYS A 60 9.68 -5.52 13.20
CA CYS A 60 10.37 -5.09 11.97
C CYS A 60 10.83 -3.61 12.02
N ARG A 61 10.95 -3.00 13.21
CA ARG A 61 11.35 -1.59 13.35
C ARG A 61 12.76 -1.30 12.84
N LYS A 62 13.66 -2.29 12.89
CA LYS A 62 15.04 -2.15 12.42
C LYS A 62 15.08 -1.97 10.90
N GLU A 63 14.31 -2.78 10.18
CA GLU A 63 14.16 -2.72 8.73
C GLU A 63 13.39 -1.46 8.32
N GLN A 64 12.34 -1.09 9.08
CA GLN A 64 11.55 0.11 8.83
C GLN A 64 12.39 1.40 8.88
N GLN A 65 13.34 1.50 9.81
CA GLN A 65 14.22 2.68 9.93
C GLN A 65 15.20 2.83 8.76
N ARG A 66 15.37 1.79 7.94
CA ARG A 66 16.29 1.77 6.80
C ARG A 66 15.61 2.10 5.47
N ILE A 67 14.29 2.02 5.40
CA ILE A 67 13.47 2.52 4.29
C ILE A 67 13.30 4.03 4.40
#